data_AF-A0AB38GES7-F1
#
_entry.id   AF-A0AB38GES7-F1
#
_cell.length_a   1.000
_cell.length_b   1.000
_cell.length_c   1.000
_cell.angle_alpha   90.00
_cell.angle_beta   90.00
_cell.angle_gamma   90.00
#
_symmetry.space_group_name_H-M   'P 1'
#
loop_
_entity.id
_entity.type
_entity.pdbx_description
1 polymer ?
#
loop_
_entity_poly.entity_id
_entity_poly.type
_entity_poly.pdbx_seq_one_letter_code
_entity_poly.pdbx_strand_id
1 'polypeptide(L)'
;MAWNSSSAYWITTAIFGVLLIGIWVLGLWMEKFSLKTFTIKNIAIIGTLVALSVILSYVVNRNFLQILGTRITLGYFVNFLIGMIFGPLAGILAGIATDLIGTMIVGSGGWHIGFVFAKSMLGFLGSLVFLFKNNKYWVALMIWSYAIGLFLVIFIIHPISFVTVGGPSLAIAYSITKFIVYPVELVLYSLLTYASIRVIYILIKKDLNTKNRQWILRNDAVIF
;
A
#
# COMPACT_ATOMS: atom_id res chain seq x y z
N MET A 1 -8.56 -22.90 -27.87
CA MET A 1 -8.82 -23.20 -26.44
C MET A 1 -9.64 -22.07 -25.87
N ALA A 2 -10.90 -22.31 -25.52
CA ALA A 2 -11.70 -21.33 -24.81
C ALA A 2 -11.03 -21.05 -23.45
N TRP A 3 -10.64 -19.81 -23.21
CA TRP A 3 -10.06 -19.38 -21.94
C TRP A 3 -11.13 -19.61 -20.86
N ASN A 4 -10.98 -20.64 -20.03
CA ASN A 4 -11.91 -20.89 -18.93
C ASN A 4 -11.62 -19.85 -17.84
N SER A 5 -12.26 -18.69 -17.96
CA SER A 5 -12.10 -17.51 -17.10
C SER A 5 -12.28 -17.85 -15.61
N SER A 6 -13.16 -18.80 -15.30
CA SER A 6 -13.37 -19.33 -13.95
C SER A 6 -12.11 -20.01 -13.40
N SER A 7 -11.50 -20.91 -14.17
CA SER A 7 -10.28 -21.61 -13.74
C SER A 7 -9.10 -20.64 -13.57
N ALA A 8 -8.95 -19.67 -14.48
CA ALA A 8 -7.90 -18.66 -14.41
C ALA A 8 -8.04 -17.79 -13.16
N TYR A 9 -9.27 -17.35 -12.83
CA TYR A 9 -9.57 -16.58 -11.63
C TYR A 9 -9.16 -17.30 -10.34
N TRP A 10 -9.49 -18.58 -10.19
CA TRP A 10 -9.13 -19.33 -8.98
C TRP A 10 -7.62 -19.57 -8.87
N ILE A 11 -6.95 -19.83 -9.99
CA ILE A 11 -5.50 -20.01 -10.02
C ILE A 11 -4.78 -18.71 -9.63
N THR A 12 -5.12 -17.58 -10.24
CA THR A 12 -4.50 -16.29 -9.89
C THR A 12 -4.82 -15.87 -8.47
N THR A 13 -6.03 -16.17 -7.99
CA THR A 13 -6.42 -15.95 -6.60
C THR A 13 -5.52 -16.77 -5.65
N ALA A 14 -5.33 -18.05 -5.93
CA ALA A 14 -4.44 -18.89 -5.12
C ALA A 14 -3.00 -18.36 -5.11
N ILE A 15 -2.46 -17.98 -6.27
CA ILE A 15 -1.10 -17.41 -6.40
C ILE A 15 -0.95 -16.14 -5.55
N PHE A 16 -1.85 -15.17 -5.71
CA PHE A 16 -1.76 -13.93 -4.93
C PHE A 16 -2.04 -14.16 -3.43
N GLY A 17 -2.84 -15.16 -3.07
CA GLY A 17 -3.01 -15.59 -1.68
C GLY A 17 -1.72 -16.13 -1.08
N VAL A 18 -0.99 -16.97 -1.81
CA VAL A 18 0.35 -17.46 -1.40
C VAL A 18 1.34 -16.32 -1.28
N LEU A 19 1.35 -15.37 -2.23
CA LEU A 19 2.21 -14.19 -2.16
C LEU A 19 1.87 -13.28 -0.96
N LEU A 20 0.59 -13.12 -0.64
CA LEU A 20 0.13 -12.36 0.53
C LEU A 20 0.60 -13.01 1.83
N ILE A 21 0.49 -14.33 1.94
CA ILE A 21 1.05 -15.09 3.08
C ILE A 21 2.58 -14.97 3.11
N GLY A 22 3.23 -15.01 1.95
CA GLY A 22 4.68 -14.83 1.84
C GLY A 22 5.15 -13.49 2.41
N ILE A 23 4.53 -12.37 2.00
CA ILE A 23 4.90 -11.05 2.55
C ILE A 23 4.53 -10.92 4.03
N TRP A 24 3.49 -11.61 4.50
CA TRP A 24 3.13 -11.68 5.91
C TRP A 24 4.23 -12.35 6.74
N VAL A 25 4.69 -13.52 6.31
CA VAL A 25 5.78 -14.27 6.97
C VAL A 25 7.09 -13.47 6.94
N LEU A 26 7.42 -12.84 5.82
CA LEU A 26 8.58 -11.94 5.73
C LEU A 26 8.45 -10.74 6.68
N GLY A 27 7.27 -10.14 6.78
CA GLY A 27 6.98 -9.06 7.72
C GLY A 27 7.15 -9.50 9.18
N LEU A 28 6.66 -10.69 9.54
CA LEU A 28 6.87 -11.28 10.87
C LEU A 28 8.35 -11.46 11.16
N TRP A 29 9.10 -12.00 10.20
CA TRP A 29 10.54 -12.19 10.33
C TRP A 29 11.29 -10.85 10.53
N MET A 30 10.94 -9.81 9.77
CA MET A 30 11.50 -8.45 9.91
C MET A 30 11.18 -7.81 11.27
N GLU A 31 10.02 -8.15 11.85
CA GLU A 31 9.62 -7.76 13.21
C GLU A 31 10.17 -8.69 14.30
N LYS A 32 11.03 -9.67 13.94
CA LYS A 32 11.57 -10.70 14.85
C LYS A 32 10.46 -11.44 15.61
N PHE A 33 9.35 -11.72 14.94
CA PHE A 33 8.15 -12.36 15.48
C PHE A 33 7.60 -11.63 16.73
N SER A 34 7.73 -10.30 16.78
CA SER A 34 7.30 -9.49 17.91
C SER A 34 6.25 -8.46 17.49
N LEU A 35 5.06 -8.51 18.10
CA LEU A 35 3.95 -7.59 17.84
C LEU A 35 4.03 -6.29 18.67
N LYS A 36 5.24 -5.82 19.00
CA LYS A 36 5.45 -4.63 19.87
C LYS A 36 4.87 -3.34 19.29
N THR A 37 4.64 -3.31 17.98
CA THR A 37 4.01 -2.21 17.24
C THR A 37 2.50 -2.14 17.48
N PHE A 38 1.84 -3.20 17.96
CA PHE A 38 0.39 -3.26 18.17
C PHE A 38 -0.02 -2.91 19.61
N THR A 39 0.24 -1.67 20.02
CA THR A 39 -0.38 -1.11 21.23
C THR A 39 -1.78 -0.58 20.92
N ILE A 40 -2.64 -0.44 21.94
CA ILE A 40 -4.01 0.12 21.77
C ILE A 40 -3.97 1.48 21.05
N LYS A 41 -3.03 2.36 21.46
CA LYS A 41 -2.81 3.67 20.82
C LYS A 41 -2.46 3.52 19.34
N ASN A 42 -1.53 2.63 18.99
CA ASN A 42 -1.11 2.43 17.62
C ASN A 42 -2.22 1.83 16.75
N ILE A 43 -2.97 0.86 17.27
CA ILE A 43 -4.11 0.26 16.57
C ILE A 43 -5.17 1.33 16.26
N ALA A 44 -5.47 2.23 17.21
CA ALA A 44 -6.41 3.33 16.98
C ALA A 44 -5.91 4.32 15.91
N ILE A 45 -4.62 4.65 15.90
CA ILE A 45 -4.03 5.52 14.87
C ILE A 45 -4.03 4.83 13.50
N ILE A 46 -3.61 3.56 13.43
CA ILE A 46 -3.63 2.75 12.20
C ILE A 46 -5.07 2.67 11.67
N GLY A 47 -6.05 2.40 12.53
CA GLY A 47 -7.48 2.35 12.15
C GLY A 47 -7.97 3.67 11.56
N THR A 48 -7.61 4.81 12.18
CA THR A 48 -7.92 6.14 11.64
C THR A 48 -7.27 6.37 10.26
N LEU A 49 -6.01 5.96 10.08
CA LEU A 49 -5.32 6.08 8.80
C LEU A 49 -5.89 5.14 7.73
N VAL A 50 -6.33 3.94 8.11
CA VAL A 50 -7.05 3.02 7.21
C VAL A 50 -8.38 3.65 6.78
N ALA A 51 -9.15 4.23 7.70
CA ALA A 51 -10.39 4.92 7.35
C ALA A 51 -10.12 6.08 6.37
N LEU A 52 -9.06 6.87 6.60
CA LEU A 52 -8.63 7.92 5.67
C LEU A 52 -8.25 7.33 4.30
N SER A 53 -7.49 6.23 4.26
CA SER A 53 -7.11 5.54 3.03
C SER A 53 -8.32 5.08 2.22
N VAL A 54 -9.33 4.53 2.91
CA VAL A 54 -10.60 4.11 2.31
C VAL A 54 -11.34 5.30 1.71
N ILE A 55 -11.53 6.38 2.49
CA ILE A 55 -12.22 7.59 2.02
C ILE A 55 -11.52 8.17 0.79
N LEU A 56 -10.19 8.29 0.83
CA LEU A 56 -9.41 8.81 -0.29
C LEU A 56 -9.47 7.91 -1.52
N SER A 57 -9.44 6.59 -1.34
CA SER A 57 -9.44 5.62 -2.45
C SER A 57 -10.80 5.45 -3.11
N TYR A 58 -11.89 5.57 -2.35
CA TYR A 58 -13.22 5.14 -2.78
C TYR A 58 -14.26 6.24 -2.81
N VAL A 59 -14.18 7.22 -1.90
CA VAL A 59 -15.13 8.34 -1.83
C VAL A 59 -14.63 9.51 -2.66
N VAL A 60 -13.41 9.98 -2.41
CA VAL A 60 -12.84 11.16 -3.08
C VAL A 60 -12.47 10.85 -4.54
N ASN A 61 -11.80 9.72 -4.76
CA ASN A 61 -11.34 9.28 -6.08
C ASN A 61 -12.48 9.13 -7.11
N ARG A 62 -13.68 8.71 -6.69
CA ARG A 62 -14.80 8.50 -7.62
C ARG A 62 -15.26 9.78 -8.32
N ASN A 63 -15.15 10.92 -7.64
CA ASN A 63 -15.84 12.15 -8.05
C ASN A 63 -14.90 13.31 -8.39
N PHE A 64 -13.65 13.34 -7.89
CA PHE A 64 -12.85 14.58 -7.92
C PHE A 64 -11.47 14.48 -8.57
N LEU A 65 -10.76 13.35 -8.43
CA LEU A 65 -9.40 13.21 -8.95
C LEU A 65 -9.34 12.27 -10.16
N GLN A 66 -9.42 12.86 -11.35
CA GLN A 66 -9.24 12.15 -12.61
C GLN A 66 -8.27 12.92 -13.51
N ILE A 67 -7.32 12.23 -14.11
CA ILE A 67 -6.45 12.75 -15.17
C ILE A 67 -6.75 11.94 -16.42
N LEU A 68 -7.15 12.62 -17.51
CA LEU A 68 -7.52 11.98 -18.78
C LEU A 68 -8.58 10.88 -18.60
N GLY A 69 -9.60 11.14 -17.79
CA GLY A 69 -10.67 10.17 -17.46
C GLY A 69 -10.23 9.01 -16.57
N THR A 70 -8.98 8.99 -16.11
CA THR A 70 -8.43 7.92 -15.26
C THR A 70 -8.25 8.38 -13.83
N ARG A 71 -8.82 7.57 -12.94
CA ARG A 71 -8.89 7.79 -11.50
C ARG A 71 -7.54 7.66 -10.82
N ILE A 72 -7.24 8.56 -9.88
CA ILE A 72 -6.03 8.54 -9.05
C ILE A 72 -6.38 8.05 -7.63
N THR A 73 -5.82 6.92 -7.24
CA THR A 73 -6.14 6.27 -5.96
C THR A 73 -5.25 6.80 -4.83
N LEU A 74 -5.63 7.94 -4.26
CA LEU A 74 -4.85 8.59 -3.20
C LEU A 74 -4.60 7.72 -1.95
N GLY A 75 -5.44 6.74 -1.62
CA GLY A 75 -5.18 5.90 -0.43
C GLY A 75 -3.89 5.06 -0.52
N TYR A 76 -3.30 4.87 -1.71
CA TYR A 76 -2.01 4.20 -1.83
C TYR A 76 -0.88 4.90 -1.08
N PHE A 77 -0.85 6.24 -1.06
CA PHE A 77 0.17 6.95 -0.28
C PHE A 77 -0.03 6.73 1.23
N VAL A 78 -1.28 6.66 1.69
CA VAL A 78 -1.60 6.45 3.11
C VAL A 78 -1.19 5.05 3.55
N ASN A 79 -1.48 4.02 2.75
CA ASN A 79 -1.06 2.64 3.06
C ASN A 79 0.46 2.50 3.16
N PHE A 80 1.18 3.09 2.21
CA PHE A 80 2.64 3.10 2.21
C PHE A 80 3.18 3.87 3.44
N LEU A 81 2.58 5.02 3.77
CA LEU A 81 2.93 5.81 4.95
C LEU A 81 2.72 5.04 6.26
N ILE A 82 1.64 4.27 6.39
CA ILE A 82 1.41 3.39 7.55
C ILE A 82 2.57 2.40 7.69
N GLY A 83 2.99 1.78 6.60
CA GLY A 83 4.15 0.89 6.58
C GLY A 83 5.45 1.56 7.01
N MET A 84 5.70 2.78 6.54
CA MET A 84 6.86 3.57 6.93
C MET A 84 6.89 3.86 8.45
N ILE A 85 5.73 4.17 9.04
CA ILE A 85 5.65 4.61 10.45
C ILE A 85 5.61 3.41 11.41
N PHE A 86 4.76 2.43 11.12
CA PHE A 86 4.40 1.36 12.04
C PHE A 86 5.02 0.01 11.69
N GLY A 87 5.62 -0.13 10.50
CA GLY A 87 6.36 -1.33 10.10
C GLY A 87 5.58 -2.26 9.17
N PRO A 88 6.20 -3.39 8.79
CA PRO A 88 5.71 -4.27 7.73
C PRO A 88 4.34 -4.88 8.06
N LEU A 89 4.11 -5.36 9.29
CA LEU A 89 2.84 -6.01 9.62
C LEU A 89 1.68 -5.01 9.63
N ALA A 90 1.90 -3.82 10.18
CA ALA A 90 0.92 -2.75 10.17
C ALA A 90 0.59 -2.31 8.74
N GLY A 91 1.60 -2.18 7.87
CA GLY A 91 1.41 -1.85 6.46
C GLY A 91 0.60 -2.92 5.70
N ILE A 92 0.91 -4.20 5.91
CA ILE A 92 0.17 -5.31 5.29
C ILE A 92 -1.29 -5.33 5.77
N LEU A 93 -1.53 -5.28 7.09
CA LEU A 93 -2.89 -5.26 7.65
C LEU A 93 -3.68 -4.05 7.18
N ALA A 94 -3.06 -2.88 7.10
CA ALA A 94 -3.72 -1.69 6.58
C ALA A 94 -4.14 -1.88 5.12
N GLY A 95 -3.30 -2.52 4.30
CA GLY A 95 -3.63 -2.89 2.93
C GLY A 95 -4.85 -3.80 2.84
N ILE A 96 -4.87 -4.87 3.62
CA ILE A 96 -5.98 -5.81 3.73
C ILE A 96 -7.27 -5.08 4.14
N ALA A 97 -7.22 -4.34 5.25
CA ALA A 97 -8.38 -3.62 5.79
C ALA A 97 -8.92 -2.58 4.80
N THR A 98 -8.04 -1.82 4.15
CA THR A 98 -8.43 -0.81 3.15
C THR A 98 -9.15 -1.42 1.96
N ASP A 99 -8.70 -2.59 1.51
CA ASP A 99 -9.37 -3.28 0.39
C ASP A 99 -10.72 -3.85 0.79
N LEU A 100 -10.78 -4.60 1.90
CA LEU A 100 -12.02 -5.22 2.36
C LEU A 100 -13.09 -4.19 2.69
N ILE A 101 -12.77 -3.16 3.48
CA ILE A 101 -13.73 -2.11 3.84
C ILE A 101 -14.15 -1.32 2.59
N GLY A 102 -13.18 -0.98 1.74
CA GLY A 102 -13.45 -0.21 0.54
C GLY A 102 -14.33 -0.93 -0.48
N THR A 103 -14.11 -2.23 -0.66
CA THR A 103 -14.95 -3.08 -1.53
C THR A 103 -16.36 -3.23 -0.97
N MET A 104 -16.52 -3.34 0.35
CA MET A 104 -17.85 -3.34 1.01
C MET A 104 -18.61 -2.03 0.82
N ILE A 105 -17.94 -0.87 0.88
CA ILE A 105 -18.60 0.44 0.72
C ILE A 105 -19.07 0.65 -0.72
N VAL A 106 -18.23 0.27 -1.68
CA VAL A 106 -18.47 0.61 -3.08
C VAL A 106 -19.34 -0.42 -3.80
N GLY A 107 -19.30 -1.69 -3.39
CA GLY A 107 -20.20 -2.74 -3.89
C GLY A 107 -20.17 -2.99 -5.40
N SER A 108 -19.18 -2.49 -6.14
CA SER A 108 -19.16 -2.54 -7.61
C SER A 108 -17.84 -3.09 -8.16
N GLY A 109 -17.94 -4.12 -9.00
CA GLY A 109 -16.81 -4.83 -9.61
C GLY A 109 -16.55 -6.18 -8.95
N GLY A 110 -15.92 -7.11 -9.67
CA GLY A 110 -15.56 -8.40 -9.09
C GLY A 110 -14.40 -8.24 -8.09
N TRP A 111 -14.56 -8.85 -6.93
CA TRP A 111 -13.51 -8.94 -5.93
C TRP A 111 -12.43 -9.93 -6.39
N HIS A 112 -11.16 -9.63 -6.10
CA HIS A 112 -10.04 -10.53 -6.38
C HIS A 112 -8.90 -10.24 -5.40
N ILE A 113 -8.27 -11.30 -4.86
CA ILE A 113 -7.23 -11.15 -3.84
C ILE A 113 -5.96 -10.45 -4.36
N GLY A 114 -5.76 -10.40 -5.69
CA GLY A 114 -4.70 -9.58 -6.29
C GLY A 114 -4.84 -8.08 -5.97
N PHE A 115 -6.07 -7.55 -5.84
CA PHE A 115 -6.28 -6.16 -5.43
C PHE A 115 -5.93 -5.94 -3.95
N VAL A 116 -6.26 -6.92 -3.08
CA VAL A 116 -5.84 -6.95 -1.67
C VAL A 116 -4.32 -6.99 -1.56
N PHE A 117 -3.69 -7.87 -2.34
CA PHE A 117 -2.24 -8.04 -2.39
C PHE A 117 -1.54 -6.77 -2.85
N ALA A 118 -2.02 -6.10 -3.90
CA ALA A 118 -1.45 -4.84 -4.40
C ALA A 118 -1.34 -3.78 -3.30
N LYS A 119 -2.42 -3.57 -2.52
CA LYS A 119 -2.44 -2.62 -1.41
C LYS A 119 -1.55 -3.02 -0.25
N SER A 120 -1.54 -4.31 0.07
CA SER A 120 -0.73 -4.88 1.15
C SER A 120 0.76 -4.80 0.82
N MET A 121 1.13 -5.07 -0.43
CA MET A 121 2.48 -4.95 -0.94
C MET A 121 2.99 -3.50 -0.87
N LEU A 122 2.17 -2.51 -1.23
CA LEU A 122 2.56 -1.10 -1.07
C LEU A 122 2.79 -0.74 0.40
N GLY A 123 1.93 -1.18 1.31
CA GLY A 123 2.16 -1.01 2.75
C GLY A 123 3.45 -1.68 3.23
N PHE A 124 3.72 -2.90 2.77
CA PHE A 124 4.96 -3.61 3.07
C PHE A 124 6.20 -2.87 2.55
N LEU A 125 6.20 -2.43 1.29
CA LEU A 125 7.31 -1.69 0.68
C LEU A 125 7.61 -0.38 1.42
N GLY A 126 6.59 0.29 1.97
CA GLY A 126 6.78 1.45 2.83
C GLY A 126 7.66 1.18 4.05
N SER A 127 7.54 -0.01 4.64
CA SER A 127 8.39 -0.39 5.79
C SER A 127 9.87 -0.57 5.43
N LEU A 128 10.18 -0.91 4.18
CA LEU A 128 11.55 -1.14 3.73
C LEU A 128 12.39 0.15 3.67
N VAL A 129 11.74 1.31 3.59
CA VAL A 129 12.42 2.62 3.50
C VAL A 129 13.36 2.85 4.69
N PHE A 130 13.00 2.37 5.89
CA PHE A 130 13.80 2.55 7.12
C PHE A 130 14.42 1.24 7.63
N LEU A 131 14.56 0.23 6.76
CA LEU A 131 15.12 -1.05 7.14
C LEU A 131 16.59 -0.94 7.60
N PHE A 132 17.38 -0.11 6.92
CA PHE A 132 18.80 0.07 7.21
C PHE A 132 19.06 1.20 8.21
N LYS A 133 20.09 1.01 9.06
CA LYS A 133 20.54 1.99 10.06
C LYS A 133 21.19 3.21 9.37
N ASN A 134 21.03 4.40 9.95
CA ASN A 134 21.62 5.67 9.47
C ASN A 134 21.32 5.98 7.98
N ASN A 135 20.04 5.98 7.61
CA ASN A 135 19.65 6.10 6.22
C ASN A 135 19.65 7.55 5.71
N LYS A 136 20.83 8.05 5.31
CA LYS A 136 20.98 9.38 4.68
C LYS A 136 20.18 9.53 3.37
N TYR A 137 19.86 8.41 2.71
CA TYR A 137 19.20 8.39 1.39
C TYR A 137 17.75 7.90 1.48
N TRP A 138 17.09 8.04 2.62
CA TRP A 138 15.73 7.53 2.82
C TRP A 138 14.72 8.11 1.81
N VAL A 139 14.87 9.36 1.38
CA VAL A 139 14.01 9.97 0.36
C VAL A 139 14.16 9.26 -0.98
N ALA A 140 15.40 8.96 -1.39
CA ALA A 140 15.65 8.21 -2.62
C ALA A 140 15.08 6.80 -2.53
N LEU A 141 15.28 6.11 -1.40
CA LEU A 141 14.71 4.78 -1.17
C LEU A 141 13.18 4.78 -1.14
N MET A 142 12.55 5.82 -0.60
CA MET A 142 11.11 6.03 -0.66
C MET A 142 10.63 6.15 -2.12
N ILE A 143 11.27 7.01 -2.92
CA ILE A 143 10.91 7.22 -4.33
C ILE A 143 11.10 5.92 -5.12
N TRP A 144 12.21 5.21 -4.93
CA TRP A 144 12.47 3.93 -5.59
C TRP A 144 11.46 2.85 -5.18
N SER A 145 11.11 2.78 -3.89
CA SER A 145 10.10 1.84 -3.40
C SER A 145 8.73 2.14 -3.98
N TYR A 146 8.37 3.42 -4.15
CA TYR A 146 7.16 3.80 -4.88
C TYR A 146 7.23 3.46 -6.35
N ALA A 147 8.32 3.78 -7.04
CA ALA A 147 8.46 3.51 -8.47
C ALA A 147 8.29 2.02 -8.77
N ILE A 148 9.02 1.16 -8.04
CA ILE A 148 8.92 -0.30 -8.18
C ILE A 148 7.54 -0.78 -7.75
N GLY A 149 7.04 -0.35 -6.59
CA GLY A 149 5.77 -0.80 -6.04
C GLY A 149 4.58 -0.45 -6.95
N LEU A 150 4.49 0.80 -7.38
CA LEU A 150 3.43 1.26 -8.29
C LEU A 150 3.55 0.60 -9.66
N PHE A 151 4.77 0.40 -10.18
CA PHE A 151 4.96 -0.31 -11.43
C PHE A 151 4.42 -1.75 -11.35
N LEU A 152 4.79 -2.49 -10.30
CA LEU A 152 4.28 -3.85 -10.07
C LEU A 152 2.76 -3.88 -9.91
N VAL A 153 2.19 -2.92 -9.17
CA VAL A 153 0.74 -2.81 -8.99
C VAL A 153 0.03 -2.54 -10.32
N ILE A 154 0.46 -1.52 -11.06
CA ILE A 154 -0.24 -0.99 -12.23
C ILE A 154 -0.07 -1.88 -13.47
N PHE A 155 1.14 -2.41 -13.69
CA PHE A 155 1.47 -3.12 -14.93
C PHE A 155 1.51 -4.64 -14.78
N ILE A 156 1.47 -5.17 -13.56
CA ILE A 156 1.51 -6.63 -13.33
C ILE A 156 0.28 -7.09 -12.55
N ILE A 157 0.11 -6.64 -11.31
CA ILE A 157 -0.89 -7.20 -10.39
C ILE A 157 -2.32 -6.84 -10.83
N HIS A 158 -2.57 -5.57 -11.12
CA HIS A 158 -3.89 -5.13 -11.56
C HIS A 158 -4.28 -5.68 -12.93
N PRO A 159 -3.43 -5.68 -13.97
CA PRO A 159 -3.80 -6.26 -15.25
C PRO A 159 -4.17 -7.74 -15.11
N ILE A 160 -3.36 -8.55 -14.41
CA ILE A 160 -3.69 -9.96 -14.15
C ILE A 160 -5.05 -10.09 -13.47
N SER A 161 -5.30 -9.29 -12.42
CA SER A 161 -6.56 -9.30 -11.68
C SER A 161 -7.76 -8.84 -12.52
N PHE A 162 -7.58 -7.84 -13.39
CA PHE A 162 -8.64 -7.35 -14.27
C PHE A 162 -8.96 -8.33 -15.39
N VAL A 163 -7.97 -9.02 -15.95
CA VAL A 163 -8.21 -10.06 -16.97
C VAL A 163 -9.11 -11.16 -16.39
N THR A 164 -8.86 -11.58 -15.16
CA THR A 164 -9.62 -12.68 -14.53
C THR A 164 -10.99 -12.27 -14.01
N VAL A 165 -11.19 -10.99 -13.68
CA VAL A 165 -12.47 -10.48 -13.18
C VAL A 165 -13.40 -9.97 -14.28
N GLY A 166 -12.86 -9.22 -15.24
CA GLY A 166 -13.64 -8.49 -16.25
C GLY A 166 -13.19 -8.73 -17.69
N GLY A 167 -12.19 -9.58 -17.90
CA GLY A 167 -11.69 -9.96 -19.22
C GLY A 167 -10.53 -9.09 -19.73
N PRO A 168 -9.88 -9.51 -20.84
CA PRO A 168 -8.68 -8.84 -21.36
C PRO A 168 -8.87 -7.38 -21.76
N SER A 169 -10.05 -7.01 -22.27
CA SER A 169 -10.35 -5.64 -22.69
C SER A 169 -10.28 -4.65 -21.54
N LEU A 170 -10.77 -5.02 -20.35
CA LEU A 170 -10.73 -4.18 -19.16
C LEU A 170 -9.28 -3.96 -18.68
N ALA A 171 -8.46 -5.01 -18.71
CA ALA A 171 -7.05 -4.93 -18.33
C ALA A 171 -6.26 -4.01 -19.28
N ILE A 172 -6.47 -4.15 -20.59
CA ILE A 172 -5.80 -3.30 -21.59
C ILE A 172 -6.20 -1.84 -21.42
N ALA A 173 -7.51 -1.56 -21.27
CA ALA A 173 -8.01 -0.21 -21.05
C ALA A 173 -7.40 0.42 -19.79
N TYR A 174 -7.33 -0.33 -18.69
CA TYR A 174 -6.70 0.11 -17.44
C TYR A 174 -5.20 0.41 -17.63
N SER A 175 -4.45 -0.49 -18.26
CA SER A 175 -3.00 -0.36 -18.41
C SER A 175 -2.59 0.84 -19.28
N ILE A 176 -3.30 1.07 -20.39
CA ILE A 176 -3.00 2.19 -21.31
C ILE A 176 -3.15 3.51 -20.58
N THR A 177 -4.27 3.71 -19.88
CA THR A 177 -4.50 5.00 -19.24
C THR A 177 -3.61 5.19 -18.01
N LYS A 178 -3.30 4.11 -17.29
CA LYS A 178 -2.38 4.16 -16.17
C LYS A 178 -0.92 4.35 -16.57
N PHE A 179 -0.53 4.06 -17.81
CA PHE A 179 0.81 4.40 -18.31
C PHE A 179 1.09 5.91 -18.23
N ILE A 180 0.09 6.73 -18.58
CA ILE A 180 0.20 8.19 -18.55
C ILE A 180 0.09 8.73 -17.12
N VAL A 181 -0.74 8.09 -16.29
CA VAL A 181 -1.01 8.54 -14.91
C VAL A 181 0.11 8.10 -13.94
N TYR A 182 0.83 7.02 -14.23
CA TYR A 182 1.87 6.47 -13.36
C TYR A 182 2.95 7.49 -12.95
N PRO A 183 3.57 8.27 -13.87
CA PRO A 183 4.54 9.29 -13.49
C PRO A 183 3.95 10.36 -12.56
N VAL A 184 2.68 10.73 -12.78
CA VAL A 184 1.98 11.70 -11.94
C VAL A 184 1.73 11.13 -10.55
N GLU A 185 1.26 9.88 -10.45
CA GLU A 185 1.08 9.18 -9.18
C GLU A 185 2.39 9.03 -8.41
N LEU A 186 3.49 8.71 -9.09
CA LEU A 186 4.81 8.60 -8.48
C LEU A 186 5.26 9.92 -7.83
N VAL A 187 5.14 11.03 -8.55
CA VAL A 187 5.50 12.37 -8.04
C VAL A 187 4.56 12.76 -6.89
N LEU A 188 3.25 12.63 -7.10
CA LEU A 188 2.24 13.04 -6.13
C LEU A 188 2.36 12.25 -4.82
N TYR A 189 2.43 10.92 -4.89
CA TYR A 189 2.49 10.07 -3.70
C TYR A 189 3.80 10.27 -2.94
N SER A 190 4.92 10.44 -3.64
CA SER A 190 6.21 10.75 -3.01
C SER A 190 6.18 12.08 -2.28
N LEU A 191 5.61 13.14 -2.88
CA LEU A 191 5.47 14.46 -2.26
C LEU A 191 4.55 14.42 -1.02
N LEU A 192 3.38 13.81 -1.14
CA LEU A 192 2.43 13.68 -0.03
C LEU A 192 3.04 12.90 1.13
N THR A 193 3.77 11.83 0.83
CA THR A 193 4.46 11.03 1.85
C THR A 193 5.58 11.81 2.53
N TYR A 194 6.40 12.52 1.75
CA TYR A 194 7.48 13.35 2.27
C TYR A 194 6.97 14.47 3.20
N ALA A 195 5.91 15.17 2.79
CA ALA A 195 5.29 16.21 3.62
C ALA A 195 4.70 15.61 4.91
N SER A 196 3.95 14.51 4.77
CA SER A 196 3.28 13.85 5.90
C SER A 196 4.28 13.31 6.93
N ILE A 197 5.35 12.65 6.47
CA ILE A 197 6.31 12.02 7.38
C ILE A 197 7.10 13.07 8.17
N ARG A 198 7.39 14.24 7.60
CA ARG A 198 8.03 15.35 8.33
C ARG A 198 7.16 15.84 9.49
N VAL A 199 5.87 16.07 9.23
CA VAL A 199 4.92 16.51 10.27
C VAL A 199 4.79 15.44 11.35
N ILE A 200 4.58 14.18 10.94
CA ILE A 200 4.43 13.06 11.86
C ILE A 200 5.69 12.84 12.70
N TYR A 201 6.88 12.96 12.11
CA TYR A 201 8.13 12.81 12.83
C TYR A 201 8.28 13.86 13.94
N ILE A 202 7.92 15.13 13.67
CA ILE A 202 7.94 16.19 14.69
C ILE A 202 7.01 15.84 15.87
N LEU A 203 5.85 15.24 15.59
CA LEU A 203 4.88 14.84 16.60
C LEU A 203 5.36 13.62 17.41
N ILE A 204 5.90 12.59 16.77
CA ILE A 204 6.35 11.36 17.43
C ILE A 204 7.64 11.60 18.22
N LYS A 205 8.56 12.45 17.75
CA LYS A 205 9.81 12.76 18.46
C LYS A 205 9.56 13.39 19.83
N LYS A 206 8.44 14.10 20.01
CA LYS A 206 8.06 14.68 21.32
C LYS A 206 7.61 13.60 22.33
N ASP A 207 7.25 12.41 21.86
CA ASP A 207 6.70 11.29 22.64
C ASP A 207 7.74 10.15 22.84
N LEU A 208 9.04 10.48 22.72
CA LEU A 208 10.19 9.56 22.77
C LEU A 208 10.36 8.76 24.07
N ASN A 209 9.57 9.04 25.10
CA ASN A 209 9.64 8.38 26.41
C ASN A 209 8.97 7.00 26.45
N THR A 210 8.51 6.47 25.31
CA THR A 210 7.81 5.19 25.25
C THR A 210 8.79 4.02 25.01
N LYS A 211 8.71 2.98 25.86
CA LYS A 211 9.47 1.72 25.74
C LYS A 211 9.30 0.99 24.40
N ASN A 212 8.30 1.38 23.59
CA ASN A 212 8.00 0.81 22.27
C ASN A 212 8.30 1.84 21.18
N ARG A 213 9.55 1.89 20.71
CA ARG A 213 9.92 2.73 19.56
C ARG A 213 9.17 2.26 18.31
N GLN A 214 8.51 3.19 17.64
CA GLN A 214 7.85 2.96 16.35
C GLN A 214 8.88 2.56 15.28
N TRP A 215 8.43 1.93 14.19
CA TRP A 215 9.30 1.41 13.14
C TRP A 215 10.26 2.48 12.58
N ILE A 216 9.74 3.68 12.29
CA ILE A 216 10.54 4.83 11.84
C ILE A 216 11.67 5.25 12.81
N LEU A 217 11.53 4.96 14.11
CA LEU A 217 12.51 5.31 15.16
C LEU A 217 13.41 4.13 15.57
N ARG A 218 13.19 2.92 15.01
CA ARG A 218 13.83 1.69 15.48
C ARG A 218 15.36 1.68 15.30
N ASN A 219 15.84 2.29 14.22
CA ASN A 219 17.25 2.24 13.82
C ASN A 219 17.93 3.62 13.85
N ASP A 220 17.41 4.59 14.60
CA ASP A 220 17.82 6.01 14.52
C ASP A 220 17.88 6.49 13.05
N ALA A 221 16.99 5.93 12.22
CA ALA A 221 17.18 5.82 10.77
C ALA A 221 17.07 7.16 10.04
N VAL A 222 16.44 8.15 10.66
CA VAL A 222 16.06 9.39 10.00
C VAL A 222 16.68 10.58 10.70
N ILE A 223 17.71 11.13 10.05
CA ILE A 223 18.22 12.47 10.32
C ILE A 223 17.36 13.40 9.44
N PHE A 224 16.30 13.94 10.03
CA PHE A 224 15.51 15.02 9.39
C PHE A 224 16.23 16.36 9.51
#